data_AF-A0A355TWG9-F1
#
_entry.id   AF-A0A355TWG9-F1
#
_cell.length_a   1.000
_cell.length_b   1.000
_cell.length_c   1.000
_cell.angle_alpha   90.00
_cell.angle_beta   90.00
_cell.angle_gamma   90.00
#
_symmetry.space_group_name_H-M   'P 1'
#
loop_
_entity.id
_entity.type
_entity.pdbx_description
1 polymer ?
#
loop_
_entity_poly.entity_id
_entity_poly.type
_entity_poly.pdbx_seq_one_letter_code
_entity_poly.pdbx_strand_id
1 'polypeptide(L)'
;MASSGAEHSGHRQRVRKKFIENGFDVFEPHEALEMFLFYAIPRKDTNPLAHRLLDRYLTIGGVCDAPIDELMEEFGLSESAAAYIKMLPEMSRLYNESKMSDDNIIDYENLGKLFQTKFIGRTSEAVALMLGDAKGKMIYFNIISKGSLNSSDMPIRKIVDLSLRHNAKTAFIAHNHPSGTALPSHSDLLTTQTVRETLLSVGVDLIDHFIITDDDYVSLRDSGLAGNIFFYDE
;
A
#
# COMPACT_ATOMS: atom_id res chain seq x y z
N MET A 1 -7.02 -51.13 8.57
CA MET A 1 -6.44 -49.77 8.53
C MET A 1 -7.37 -48.89 7.72
N ALA A 2 -8.32 -48.25 8.40
CA ALA A 2 -9.25 -47.30 7.81
C ALA A 2 -9.43 -46.18 8.84
N SER A 3 -8.83 -45.01 8.60
CA SER A 3 -9.10 -43.77 9.34
C SER A 3 -8.19 -42.65 8.80
N SER A 4 -8.74 -41.79 7.93
CA SER A 4 -8.28 -40.40 7.71
C SER A 4 -9.20 -39.63 6.74
N GLY A 5 -10.04 -40.33 5.96
CA GLY A 5 -10.90 -39.69 4.95
C GLY A 5 -12.20 -39.04 5.44
N ALA A 6 -12.60 -39.24 6.70
CA ALA A 6 -13.94 -38.84 7.17
C ALA A 6 -13.98 -37.49 7.93
N GLU A 7 -12.90 -37.08 8.60
CA GLU A 7 -12.91 -35.89 9.48
C GLU A 7 -12.91 -34.55 8.74
N HIS A 8 -12.40 -34.51 7.50
CA HIS A 8 -12.42 -33.31 6.66
C HIS A 8 -13.76 -33.06 5.96
N SER A 9 -14.70 -34.01 6.01
CA SER A 9 -16.02 -33.83 5.40
C SER A 9 -16.84 -32.82 6.23
N GLY A 10 -17.06 -31.63 5.66
CA GLY A 10 -17.81 -30.55 6.30
C GLY A 10 -17.00 -29.54 7.11
N HIS A 11 -15.69 -29.73 7.34
CA HIS A 11 -14.87 -28.70 8.00
C HIS A 11 -14.94 -27.36 7.25
N ARG A 12 -14.70 -27.37 5.93
CA ARG A 12 -14.82 -26.18 5.08
C ARG A 12 -16.20 -25.51 5.14
N GLN A 13 -17.26 -26.30 5.29
CA GLN A 13 -18.63 -25.79 5.43
C GLN A 13 -18.85 -25.12 6.78
N ARG A 14 -18.33 -25.70 7.87
CA ARG A 14 -18.38 -25.12 9.22
C ARG A 14 -17.63 -23.79 9.28
N VAL A 15 -16.41 -23.74 8.75
CA VAL A 15 -15.59 -22.51 8.70
C VAL A 15 -16.26 -21.43 7.86
N ARG A 16 -16.81 -21.77 6.68
CA ARG A 16 -17.59 -20.83 5.87
C ARG A 16 -18.82 -20.29 6.61
N LYS A 17 -19.54 -21.16 7.33
CA LYS A 17 -20.69 -20.75 8.15
C LYS A 17 -20.28 -19.78 9.26
N LYS A 18 -19.19 -20.09 9.99
CA LYS A 18 -18.59 -19.21 11.01
C LYS A 18 -18.32 -17.81 10.45
N PHE A 19 -17.74 -17.72 9.24
CA PHE A 19 -17.47 -16.44 8.56
C PHE A 19 -18.74 -15.70 8.16
N ILE A 20 -19.76 -16.38 7.60
CA ILE A 20 -21.02 -15.72 7.22
C ILE A 20 -21.74 -15.13 8.44
N GLU A 21 -21.67 -15.81 9.58
CA GLU A 21 -22.35 -15.38 10.80
C GLU A 21 -21.60 -14.28 11.56
N ASN A 22 -20.26 -14.26 11.50
CA ASN A 22 -19.44 -13.43 12.41
C ASN A 22 -18.35 -12.61 11.71
N GLY A 23 -18.18 -12.71 10.40
CA GLY A 23 -17.00 -12.18 9.71
C GLY A 23 -15.70 -12.85 10.18
N PHE A 24 -14.57 -12.18 9.99
CA PHE A 24 -13.27 -12.62 10.50
C PHE A 24 -13.01 -12.21 11.96
N ASP A 25 -13.93 -11.48 12.61
CA ASP A 25 -13.74 -10.94 13.97
C ASP A 25 -13.52 -12.02 15.05
N VAL A 26 -13.97 -13.26 14.77
CA VAL A 26 -13.85 -14.43 15.66
C VAL A 26 -12.84 -15.47 15.16
N PHE A 27 -12.04 -15.12 14.15
CA PHE A 27 -11.06 -16.01 13.55
C PHE A 27 -9.67 -15.68 14.08
N GLU A 28 -8.92 -16.71 14.42
CA GLU A 28 -7.46 -16.58 14.52
C GLU A 28 -6.87 -16.34 13.11
N PRO A 29 -5.73 -15.65 12.97
CA PRO A 29 -5.14 -15.35 11.67
C PRO A 29 -4.94 -16.58 10.78
N HIS A 30 -4.52 -17.72 11.37
CA HIS A 30 -4.35 -18.97 10.63
C HIS A 30 -5.67 -19.56 10.14
N GLU A 31 -6.77 -19.43 10.89
CA GLU A 31 -8.10 -19.88 10.45
C GLU A 31 -8.60 -19.02 9.27
N ALA A 32 -8.35 -17.71 9.33
CA ALA A 32 -8.73 -16.80 8.24
C ALA A 32 -7.94 -17.10 6.96
N LEU A 33 -6.62 -17.28 7.09
CA LEU A 33 -5.76 -17.65 5.96
C LEU A 33 -6.11 -19.03 5.40
N GLU A 34 -6.37 -20.01 6.27
CA GLU A 34 -6.80 -21.34 5.85
C GLU A 34 -8.09 -21.27 5.03
N MET A 35 -9.10 -20.52 5.52
CA MET A 35 -10.34 -20.34 4.80
C MET A 35 -10.13 -19.69 3.43
N PHE A 36 -9.25 -18.70 3.35
CA PHE A 36 -8.90 -18.05 2.09
C PHE A 36 -8.27 -19.07 1.11
N LEU A 37 -7.31 -19.87 1.58
CA LEU A 37 -6.65 -20.91 0.80
C LEU A 37 -7.60 -22.02 0.32
N PHE A 38 -8.74 -22.24 0.98
CA PHE A 38 -9.74 -23.21 0.49
C PHE A 38 -10.18 -22.94 -0.95
N TYR A 39 -10.28 -21.67 -1.35
CA TYR A 39 -10.77 -21.28 -2.66
C TYR A 39 -9.69 -21.40 -3.75
N ALA A 40 -8.42 -21.30 -3.37
CA ALA A 40 -7.28 -21.48 -4.27
C ALA A 40 -6.84 -22.94 -4.39
N ILE A 41 -6.98 -23.73 -3.32
CA ILE A 41 -6.44 -25.10 -3.22
C ILE A 41 -7.59 -26.07 -2.91
N PRO A 42 -8.26 -26.61 -3.94
CA PRO A 42 -9.39 -27.51 -3.76
C PRO A 42 -8.92 -28.89 -3.27
N ARG A 43 -9.72 -29.50 -2.39
CA ARG A 43 -9.59 -30.92 -1.96
C ARG A 43 -8.25 -31.28 -1.28
N LYS A 44 -7.53 -30.30 -0.74
CA LYS A 44 -6.37 -30.51 0.13
C LYS A 44 -6.62 -29.93 1.52
N ASP A 45 -5.93 -30.46 2.52
CA ASP A 45 -5.83 -29.83 3.82
C ASP A 45 -4.90 -28.61 3.71
N THR A 46 -5.43 -27.42 4.03
CA THR A 46 -4.72 -26.14 3.93
C THR A 46 -4.32 -25.59 5.29
N ASN A 47 -4.73 -26.23 6.39
CA ASN A 47 -4.37 -25.81 7.74
C ASN A 47 -2.83 -25.81 7.96
N PRO A 48 -2.09 -26.89 7.61
CA PRO A 48 -0.63 -26.89 7.78
C PRO A 48 0.07 -25.83 6.94
N LEU A 49 -0.47 -25.51 5.76
CA LEU A 49 0.09 -24.48 4.89
C LEU A 49 -0.14 -23.08 5.46
N ALA A 50 -1.33 -22.81 6.00
CA ALA A 50 -1.63 -21.54 6.66
C ALA A 50 -0.69 -21.28 7.84
N HIS A 51 -0.45 -22.29 8.68
CA HIS A 51 0.54 -22.20 9.76
C HIS A 51 1.95 -21.94 9.23
N ARG A 52 2.43 -22.75 8.28
CA ARG A 52 3.78 -22.54 7.70
C ARG A 52 3.97 -21.13 7.13
N LEU A 53 2.98 -20.60 6.43
CA LEU A 53 3.03 -19.25 5.86
C LEU A 53 3.11 -18.19 6.96
N LEU A 54 2.29 -18.29 8.00
CA LEU A 54 2.31 -17.36 9.13
C LEU A 54 3.55 -17.51 10.02
N ASP A 55 4.10 -18.71 10.16
CA ASP A 55 5.36 -18.92 10.89
C ASP A 55 6.54 -18.25 10.17
N ARG A 56 6.52 -18.23 8.82
CA ARG A 56 7.56 -17.59 8.00
C ARG A 56 7.40 -16.07 7.92
N TYR A 57 6.17 -15.60 7.65
CA TYR A 57 5.91 -14.20 7.29
C TYR A 57 5.20 -13.41 8.40
N LEU A 58 4.93 -14.05 9.55
CA LEU A 58 4.44 -13.49 10.82
C LEU A 58 3.00 -12.97 10.80
N THR A 59 2.58 -12.31 9.72
CA THR A 59 1.28 -11.65 9.60
C THR A 59 0.61 -11.97 8.27
N ILE A 60 -0.71 -11.74 8.17
CA ILE A 60 -1.45 -11.87 6.91
C ILE A 60 -0.88 -10.92 5.85
N GLY A 61 -0.50 -9.70 6.24
CA GLY A 61 0.19 -8.74 5.38
C GLY A 61 1.49 -9.32 4.85
N GLY A 62 2.34 -9.86 5.73
CA GLY A 62 3.59 -10.51 5.34
C GLY A 62 3.39 -11.66 4.36
N VAL A 63 2.35 -12.48 4.54
CA VAL A 63 2.01 -13.55 3.57
C VAL A 63 1.58 -12.97 2.22
N CYS A 64 0.82 -11.88 2.20
CA CYS A 64 0.39 -11.21 0.98
C CYS A 64 1.54 -10.52 0.26
N ASP A 65 2.52 -10.01 1.02
CA ASP A 65 3.67 -9.26 0.52
C ASP A 65 4.86 -10.15 0.17
N ALA A 66 4.85 -11.41 0.59
CA ALA A 66 5.83 -12.43 0.25
C ALA A 66 6.19 -12.45 -1.25
N PRO A 67 7.49 -12.67 -1.60
CA PRO A 67 7.91 -12.90 -2.97
C PRO A 67 7.12 -14.05 -3.60
N ILE A 68 6.63 -13.84 -4.83
CA ILE A 68 5.73 -14.79 -5.49
C ILE A 68 6.44 -16.11 -5.83
N ASP A 69 7.73 -16.02 -6.12
CA ASP A 69 8.65 -17.14 -6.32
C ASP A 69 8.82 -17.96 -5.04
N GLU A 70 9.06 -17.33 -3.88
CA GLU A 70 9.09 -18.07 -2.59
C GLU A 70 7.75 -18.78 -2.31
N LEU A 71 6.62 -18.13 -2.57
CA LEU A 71 5.30 -18.75 -2.42
C LEU A 71 5.15 -20.01 -3.31
N MET A 72 5.66 -19.97 -4.54
CA MET A 72 5.56 -21.09 -5.48
C MET A 72 6.57 -22.20 -5.21
N GLU A 73 7.84 -21.85 -4.99
CA GLU A 73 8.94 -22.79 -4.88
C GLU A 73 9.06 -23.40 -3.48
N GLU A 74 8.99 -22.58 -2.42
CA GLU A 74 9.20 -23.02 -1.04
C GLU A 74 7.91 -23.51 -0.36
N PHE A 75 6.77 -22.92 -0.73
CA PHE A 75 5.46 -23.29 -0.18
C PHE A 75 4.64 -24.20 -1.11
N GLY A 76 5.13 -24.47 -2.33
CA GLY A 76 4.51 -25.38 -3.27
C GLY A 76 3.14 -24.91 -3.77
N LEU A 77 2.88 -23.60 -3.74
CA LEU A 77 1.67 -23.01 -4.29
C LEU A 77 1.71 -23.08 -5.82
N SER A 78 0.57 -23.40 -6.44
CA SER A 78 0.43 -23.18 -7.89
C SER A 78 0.46 -21.69 -8.19
N GLU A 79 0.81 -21.34 -9.43
CA GLU A 79 0.73 -19.94 -9.92
C GLU A 79 -0.62 -19.29 -9.61
N SER A 80 -1.73 -20.02 -9.84
CA SER A 80 -3.08 -19.53 -9.54
C SER A 80 -3.32 -19.28 -8.05
N ALA A 81 -2.75 -20.10 -7.16
CA ALA A 81 -2.91 -19.95 -5.73
C ALA A 81 -2.03 -18.82 -5.17
N ALA A 82 -0.81 -18.70 -5.67
CA ALA A 82 0.07 -17.58 -5.36
C ALA A 82 -0.55 -16.26 -5.84
N ALA A 83 -1.04 -16.21 -7.10
CA ALA A 83 -1.76 -15.05 -7.63
C ALA A 83 -2.98 -14.68 -6.79
N TYR A 84 -3.76 -15.66 -6.32
CA TYR A 84 -4.91 -15.41 -5.45
C TYR A 84 -4.53 -14.72 -4.13
N ILE A 85 -3.40 -15.10 -3.52
CA ILE A 85 -2.83 -14.40 -2.36
C ILE A 85 -2.43 -12.97 -2.72
N LYS A 86 -1.68 -12.77 -3.81
CA LYS A 86 -1.21 -11.44 -4.23
C LYS A 86 -2.36 -10.50 -4.62
N MET A 87 -3.51 -11.03 -5.07
CA MET A 87 -4.69 -10.22 -5.39
C MET A 87 -5.31 -9.54 -4.17
N LEU A 88 -5.13 -10.08 -2.96
CA LEU A 88 -5.79 -9.57 -1.76
C LEU A 88 -5.46 -8.09 -1.44
N PRO A 89 -4.18 -7.68 -1.33
CA PRO A 89 -3.86 -6.28 -1.09
C PRO A 89 -4.24 -5.37 -2.27
N GLU A 90 -4.22 -5.88 -3.50
CA GLU A 90 -4.68 -5.13 -4.67
C GLU A 90 -6.19 -4.83 -4.63
N MET A 91 -6.99 -5.83 -4.27
CA MET A 91 -8.43 -5.67 -4.07
C MET A 91 -8.74 -4.78 -2.87
N SER A 92 -7.97 -4.86 -1.78
CA SER A 92 -8.10 -3.95 -0.64
C SER A 92 -7.89 -2.51 -1.08
N ARG A 93 -6.87 -2.24 -1.89
CA ARG A 93 -6.62 -0.91 -2.44
C ARG A 93 -7.77 -0.43 -3.31
N LEU A 94 -8.26 -1.25 -4.24
CA LEU A 94 -9.41 -0.90 -5.09
C LEU A 94 -10.68 -0.63 -4.26
N TYR A 95 -10.92 -1.44 -3.23
CA TYR A 95 -12.03 -1.25 -2.30
C TYR A 95 -11.94 0.11 -1.59
N ASN A 96 -10.78 0.44 -1.01
CA ASN A 96 -10.57 1.72 -0.32
C ASN A 96 -10.71 2.91 -1.27
N GLU A 97 -10.11 2.82 -2.47
CA GLU A 97 -10.24 3.86 -3.49
C GLU A 97 -11.69 4.07 -3.93
N SER A 98 -12.50 3.00 -4.03
CA SER A 98 -13.92 3.08 -4.38
C SER A 98 -14.81 3.74 -3.32
N LYS A 99 -14.30 3.87 -2.09
CA LYS A 99 -15.01 4.50 -0.96
C LYS A 99 -14.66 5.97 -0.78
N MET A 100 -13.67 6.49 -1.51
CA MET A 100 -13.34 7.90 -1.48
C MET A 100 -14.51 8.75 -1.99
N SER A 101 -14.76 9.89 -1.34
CA SER A 101 -15.87 10.79 -1.71
C SER A 101 -15.73 11.31 -3.15
N ASP A 102 -16.85 11.35 -3.88
CA ASP A 102 -16.95 11.93 -5.22
C ASP A 102 -16.77 13.47 -5.23
N ASP A 103 -16.87 14.13 -4.07
CA ASP A 103 -16.78 15.59 -3.97
C ASP A 103 -15.39 16.10 -4.35
N ASN A 104 -14.38 15.22 -4.39
CA ASN A 104 -13.01 15.51 -4.80
C ASN A 104 -12.39 16.71 -4.07
N ILE A 105 -12.88 17.07 -2.88
CA ILE A 105 -12.24 18.09 -2.05
C ILE A 105 -11.04 17.45 -1.34
N ILE A 106 -9.90 18.14 -1.32
CA ILE A 106 -8.72 17.67 -0.60
C ILE A 106 -9.00 17.76 0.90
N ASP A 107 -9.03 16.61 1.55
CA ASP A 107 -9.08 16.49 3.01
C ASP A 107 -7.66 16.56 3.57
N TYR A 108 -7.23 17.77 3.90
CA TYR A 108 -5.89 18.04 4.44
C TYR A 108 -5.60 17.30 5.76
N GLU A 109 -6.62 17.03 6.57
CA GLU A 109 -6.45 16.35 7.87
C GLU A 109 -6.16 14.85 7.71
N ASN A 110 -6.63 14.25 6.62
CA ASN A 110 -6.48 12.81 6.36
C ASN A 110 -5.56 12.47 5.19
N LEU A 111 -4.76 13.43 4.69
CA LEU A 111 -3.86 13.23 3.54
C LEU A 111 -2.91 12.04 3.72
N GLY A 112 -2.28 11.89 4.89
CA GLY A 112 -1.33 10.80 5.12
C GLY A 112 -1.97 9.41 5.04
N LYS A 113 -3.14 9.24 5.67
CA LYS A 113 -3.96 8.01 5.54
C LYS A 113 -4.39 7.78 4.10
N LEU A 114 -4.78 8.84 3.41
CA LEU A 114 -5.18 8.75 2.02
C LEU A 114 -4.02 8.29 1.13
N PHE A 115 -2.82 8.83 1.33
CA PHE A 115 -1.61 8.36 0.66
C PHE A 115 -1.28 6.90 1.03
N GLN A 116 -1.35 6.50 2.30
CA GLN A 116 -1.14 5.10 2.72
C GLN A 116 -1.97 4.11 1.91
N THR A 117 -3.24 4.43 1.60
CA THR A 117 -4.07 3.53 0.77
C THR A 117 -3.47 3.24 -0.61
N LYS A 118 -2.75 4.21 -1.20
CA LYS A 118 -2.05 4.03 -2.49
C LYS A 118 -0.83 3.12 -2.39
N PHE A 119 -0.35 2.81 -1.19
CA PHE A 119 0.84 1.97 -0.99
C PHE A 119 0.52 0.55 -0.52
N ILE A 120 -0.74 0.24 -0.16
CA ILE A 120 -1.17 -1.12 0.20
C ILE A 120 -0.70 -2.14 -0.86
N GLY A 121 0.08 -3.13 -0.41
CA GLY A 121 0.64 -4.22 -1.22
C GLY A 121 1.79 -3.85 -2.15
N ARG A 122 2.42 -2.68 -1.97
CA ARG A 122 3.60 -2.28 -2.76
C ARG A 122 4.87 -2.57 -1.97
N THR A 123 5.48 -3.69 -2.29
CA THR A 123 6.73 -4.16 -1.68
C THR A 123 7.99 -3.57 -2.32
N SER A 124 7.83 -2.81 -3.41
CA SER A 124 8.88 -1.99 -3.99
C SER A 124 8.56 -0.51 -3.78
N GLU A 125 9.60 0.32 -3.82
CA GLU A 125 9.44 1.77 -3.75
C GLU A 125 8.58 2.26 -4.92
N ALA A 126 7.72 3.20 -4.61
CA ALA A 126 6.84 3.86 -5.53
C ALA A 126 6.68 5.32 -5.13
N VAL A 127 6.32 6.16 -6.09
CA VAL A 127 5.99 7.58 -5.84
C VAL A 127 4.54 7.81 -6.20
N ALA A 128 3.78 8.39 -5.28
CA ALA A 128 2.44 8.91 -5.52
C ALA A 128 2.48 10.43 -5.70
N LEU A 129 1.59 10.94 -6.55
CA LEU A 129 1.36 12.36 -6.75
C LEU A 129 -0.13 12.65 -6.64
N MET A 130 -0.47 13.63 -5.81
CA MET A 130 -1.78 14.25 -5.75
C MET A 130 -1.67 15.71 -6.21
N LEU A 131 -2.60 16.15 -7.04
CA LEU A 131 -2.67 17.53 -7.53
C LEU A 131 -4.02 18.14 -7.16
N GLY A 132 -3.98 19.41 -6.75
CA GLY A 132 -5.14 20.22 -6.44
C GLY A 132 -5.24 21.46 -7.33
N ASP A 133 -6.46 21.93 -7.59
CA ASP A 133 -6.72 23.21 -8.25
C ASP A 133 -6.72 24.38 -7.25
N ALA A 134 -6.94 25.61 -7.75
CA ALA A 134 -6.99 26.83 -6.93
C ALA A 134 -8.09 26.84 -5.85
N LYS A 135 -9.09 25.95 -5.96
CA LYS A 135 -10.22 25.84 -5.04
C LYS A 135 -10.04 24.71 -4.03
N GLY A 136 -8.88 24.04 -4.03
CA GLY A 136 -8.61 22.89 -3.17
C GLY A 136 -9.30 21.61 -3.65
N LYS A 137 -9.73 21.54 -4.92
CA LYS A 137 -10.28 20.31 -5.49
C LYS A 137 -9.14 19.43 -5.99
N MET A 138 -9.14 18.16 -5.59
CA MET A 138 -8.30 17.10 -6.14
C MET A 138 -8.64 16.87 -7.62
N ILE A 139 -7.65 17.03 -8.48
CA ILE A 139 -7.78 16.89 -9.94
C ILE A 139 -6.93 15.75 -10.50
N TYR A 140 -6.02 15.19 -9.69
CA TYR A 140 -5.22 14.04 -10.03
C TYR A 140 -4.76 13.34 -8.75
N PHE A 141 -4.79 12.00 -8.71
CA PHE A 141 -4.18 11.23 -7.64
C PHE A 141 -3.79 9.83 -8.10
N ASN A 142 -2.49 9.60 -8.32
CA ASN A 142 -2.00 8.32 -8.81
C ASN A 142 -0.54 8.03 -8.46
N ILE A 143 -0.14 6.77 -8.64
CA ILE A 143 1.25 6.34 -8.63
C ILE A 143 1.90 6.70 -9.96
N ILE A 144 3.03 7.42 -9.88
CA ILE A 144 3.74 7.95 -11.03
C ILE A 144 5.09 7.28 -11.28
N SER A 145 5.62 6.53 -10.31
CA SER A 145 6.83 5.71 -10.46
C SER A 145 6.74 4.43 -9.63
N LYS A 146 7.40 3.36 -10.08
CA LYS A 146 7.53 2.05 -9.40
C LYS A 146 8.94 1.50 -9.68
N GLY A 147 9.56 0.84 -8.69
CA GLY A 147 10.84 0.14 -8.83
C GLY A 147 11.85 0.57 -7.77
N SER A 148 13.06 0.00 -7.80
CA SER A 148 14.18 0.50 -6.99
C SER A 148 14.46 1.93 -7.41
N LEU A 149 13.92 2.89 -6.67
CA LEU A 149 14.39 4.25 -6.80
C LEU A 149 15.78 4.15 -6.16
N ASN A 150 16.83 4.31 -6.94
CA ASN A 150 17.98 4.91 -6.29
C ASN A 150 17.42 6.20 -5.67
N SER A 151 17.70 6.44 -4.39
CA SER A 151 17.14 7.52 -3.57
C SER A 151 17.27 8.94 -4.18
N SER A 152 17.86 9.04 -5.38
CA SER A 152 18.06 10.22 -6.22
C SER A 152 16.97 10.48 -7.28
N ASP A 153 16.09 9.53 -7.61
CA ASP A 153 15.31 9.63 -8.86
C ASP A 153 13.80 9.72 -8.63
N MET A 154 13.36 10.60 -7.72
CA MET A 154 11.98 11.07 -7.79
C MET A 154 11.70 11.59 -9.21
N PRO A 155 10.57 11.24 -9.85
CA PRO A 155 10.37 11.51 -11.27
C PRO A 155 9.97 12.98 -11.52
N ILE A 156 10.86 13.93 -11.19
CA ILE A 156 10.60 15.38 -11.18
C ILE A 156 10.03 15.85 -12.52
N ARG A 157 10.61 15.40 -13.64
CA ARG A 157 10.10 15.73 -14.99
C ARG A 157 8.64 15.32 -15.18
N LYS A 158 8.26 14.14 -14.68
CA LYS A 158 6.89 13.63 -14.76
C LYS A 158 5.96 14.37 -13.80
N ILE A 159 6.44 14.74 -12.61
CA ILE A 159 5.70 15.56 -11.65
C ILE A 159 5.34 16.91 -12.27
N VAL A 160 6.32 17.60 -12.87
CA VAL A 160 6.10 18.89 -13.55
C VAL A 160 5.15 18.75 -14.73
N ASP A 161 5.39 17.76 -15.61
CA ASP A 161 4.56 17.50 -16.79
C ASP A 161 3.10 17.24 -16.41
N LEU A 162 2.84 16.38 -15.41
CA LEU A 162 1.49 16.13 -14.91
C LEU A 162 0.88 17.38 -14.28
N SER A 163 1.63 18.12 -13.47
CA SER A 163 1.16 19.35 -12.83
C SER A 163 0.68 20.38 -13.86
N LEU A 164 1.44 20.57 -14.94
CA LEU A 164 1.08 21.46 -16.04
C LEU A 164 -0.12 20.94 -16.85
N ARG A 165 -0.13 19.65 -17.22
CA ARG A 165 -1.24 19.05 -17.99
C ARG A 165 -2.58 19.14 -17.27
N HIS A 166 -2.57 19.03 -15.94
CA HIS A 166 -3.77 19.12 -15.12
C HIS A 166 -4.11 20.56 -14.68
N ASN A 167 -3.30 21.57 -15.04
CA ASN A 167 -3.45 22.95 -14.54
C ASN A 167 -3.47 23.03 -13.00
N ALA A 168 -2.60 22.27 -12.35
CA ALA A 168 -2.52 22.22 -10.90
C ALA A 168 -2.08 23.57 -10.30
N LYS A 169 -2.51 23.81 -9.05
CA LYS A 169 -2.00 24.88 -8.19
C LYS A 169 -1.26 24.35 -6.99
N THR A 170 -1.65 23.20 -6.49
CA THR A 170 -0.98 22.53 -5.37
C THR A 170 -0.58 21.12 -5.76
N ALA A 171 0.56 20.67 -5.25
CA ALA A 171 1.03 19.30 -5.36
C ALA A 171 1.33 18.73 -3.97
N PHE A 172 1.10 17.42 -3.84
CA PHE A 172 1.49 16.63 -2.69
C PHE A 172 2.13 15.37 -3.24
N ILE A 173 3.26 14.99 -2.67
CA ILE A 173 3.99 13.79 -3.09
C ILE A 173 4.07 12.81 -1.93
N ALA A 174 4.20 11.53 -2.25
CA ALA A 174 4.54 10.54 -1.26
C ALA A 174 5.42 9.45 -1.86
N HIS A 175 6.28 8.85 -1.05
CA HIS A 175 6.95 7.59 -1.38
C HIS A 175 6.92 6.65 -0.19
N ASN A 176 7.02 5.34 -0.46
CA ASN A 176 7.12 4.34 0.60
C ASN A 176 8.56 3.91 0.85
N HIS A 177 8.87 3.59 2.10
CA HIS A 177 10.06 2.86 2.50
C HIS A 177 9.67 1.41 2.84
N PRO A 178 9.86 0.44 1.91
CA PRO A 178 9.59 -0.97 2.20
C PRO A 178 10.42 -1.54 3.36
N SER A 179 11.52 -0.88 3.73
CA SER A 179 12.37 -1.23 4.89
C SER A 179 11.73 -0.95 6.25
N GLY A 180 10.59 -0.23 6.29
CA GLY A 180 9.76 -0.08 7.48
C GLY A 180 10.06 1.14 8.36
N THR A 181 10.96 2.06 7.96
CA THR A 181 11.19 3.31 8.71
C THR A 181 10.64 4.51 7.96
N ALA A 182 9.70 5.24 8.55
CA ALA A 182 9.12 6.46 7.95
C ALA A 182 10.03 7.70 8.08
N LEU A 183 11.28 7.53 8.54
CA LEU A 183 12.23 8.64 8.66
C LEU A 183 12.84 9.00 7.29
N PRO A 184 12.90 10.29 6.94
CA PRO A 184 13.58 10.74 5.73
C PRO A 184 15.07 10.46 5.79
N SER A 185 15.62 9.98 4.68
CA SER A 185 17.05 10.07 4.42
C SER A 185 17.44 11.51 4.04
N HIS A 186 18.74 11.80 4.09
CA HIS A 186 19.27 13.08 3.58
C HIS A 186 18.96 13.28 2.08
N SER A 187 18.94 12.18 1.31
CA SER A 187 18.61 12.20 -0.12
C SER A 187 17.16 12.61 -0.36
N ASP A 188 16.24 12.17 0.50
CA ASP A 188 14.82 12.53 0.40
C ASP A 188 14.62 14.01 0.64
N LEU A 189 15.31 14.59 1.62
CA LEU A 189 15.25 16.02 1.92
C LEU A 189 15.76 16.88 0.75
N LEU A 190 16.94 16.55 0.20
CA LEU A 190 17.51 17.26 -0.96
C LEU A 190 16.60 17.16 -2.19
N THR A 191 16.05 15.97 -2.43
CA THR A 191 15.13 15.73 -3.55
C THR A 191 13.83 16.51 -3.37
N THR A 192 13.28 16.53 -2.15
CA THR A 192 12.08 17.31 -1.81
C THR A 192 12.29 18.79 -2.07
N GLN A 193 13.44 19.34 -1.65
CA GLN A 193 13.78 20.73 -1.91
C GLN A 193 13.84 21.01 -3.42
N THR A 194 14.52 20.15 -4.18
CA THR A 194 14.62 20.28 -5.65
C THR A 194 13.24 20.26 -6.31
N VAL A 195 12.35 19.36 -5.87
CA VAL A 195 10.98 19.25 -6.39
C VAL A 195 10.17 20.51 -6.08
N ARG A 196 10.24 21.00 -4.84
CA ARG A 196 9.56 22.23 -4.42
C ARG A 196 10.01 23.42 -5.26
N GLU A 197 11.31 23.64 -5.40
CA GLU A 197 11.87 24.74 -6.19
C GLU A 197 11.46 24.64 -7.67
N THR A 198 11.49 23.42 -8.23
CA THR A 198 11.10 23.17 -9.62
C THR A 198 9.61 23.44 -9.85
N LEU A 199 8.73 22.96 -8.97
CA LEU A 199 7.29 23.19 -9.07
C LEU A 199 6.94 24.68 -8.89
N LEU A 200 7.61 25.36 -7.97
CA LEU A 200 7.41 26.78 -7.74
C LEU A 200 7.78 27.60 -8.99
N SER A 201 8.83 27.21 -9.72
CA SER A 201 9.23 27.88 -10.97
C SER A 201 8.17 27.84 -12.08
N VAL A 202 7.23 26.89 -11.99
CA VAL A 202 6.09 26.75 -12.91
C VAL A 202 4.75 27.13 -12.27
N GLY A 203 4.77 27.77 -11.09
CA GLY A 203 3.58 28.29 -10.41
C GLY A 203 2.71 27.23 -9.74
N VAL A 204 3.33 26.14 -9.25
CA VAL A 204 2.67 25.07 -8.48
C VAL A 204 3.34 24.95 -7.12
N ASP A 205 2.55 24.99 -6.05
CA ASP A 205 3.07 24.89 -4.68
C ASP A 205 3.16 23.43 -4.24
N LEU A 206 4.36 22.97 -3.87
CA LEU A 206 4.50 21.70 -3.17
C LEU A 206 4.11 21.90 -1.70
N ILE A 207 2.95 21.40 -1.33
CA ILE A 207 2.35 21.63 -0.01
C ILE A 207 2.90 20.68 1.04
N ASP A 208 3.17 19.43 0.67
CA ASP A 208 3.75 18.44 1.57
C ASP A 208 4.41 17.28 0.81
N HIS A 209 5.23 16.54 1.53
CA HIS A 209 5.81 15.28 1.13
C HIS A 209 5.62 14.25 2.24
N PHE A 210 4.93 13.15 1.94
CA PHE A 210 4.72 12.06 2.86
C PHE A 210 5.70 10.90 2.65
N ILE A 211 6.28 10.41 3.74
CA ILE A 211 7.04 9.16 3.75
C ILE A 211 6.14 8.09 4.37
N ILE A 212 5.91 7.02 3.62
CA ILE A 212 4.92 6.00 3.94
C ILE A 212 5.62 4.70 4.35
N THR A 213 5.08 4.06 5.38
CA THR A 213 5.37 2.67 5.74
C THR A 213 4.05 1.91 5.82
N ASP A 214 4.11 0.60 6.08
CA ASP A 214 2.90 -0.23 6.14
C ASP A 214 1.95 0.22 7.26
N ASP A 215 2.48 0.60 8.43
CA ASP A 215 1.69 0.91 9.62
C ASP A 215 1.67 2.41 9.99
N ASP A 216 2.53 3.23 9.38
CA ASP A 216 2.69 4.65 9.73
C ASP A 216 3.04 5.54 8.53
N TYR A 217 2.95 6.85 8.73
CA TYR A 217 3.40 7.85 7.77
C TYR A 217 3.98 9.07 8.48
N VAL A 218 4.87 9.77 7.79
CA VAL A 218 5.43 11.04 8.24
C VAL A 218 5.14 12.11 7.20
N SER A 219 4.50 13.20 7.63
CA SER A 219 4.48 14.47 6.88
C SER A 219 5.82 15.18 7.09
N LEU A 220 6.55 15.45 6.02
CA LEU A 220 7.79 16.22 6.11
C LEU A 220 7.54 17.66 6.55
N ARG A 221 6.40 18.24 6.17
CA ARG A 221 6.01 19.58 6.61
C ARG A 221 5.71 19.64 8.11
N ASP A 222 4.90 18.73 8.62
CA ASP A 222 4.37 18.83 10.00
C ASP A 222 5.29 18.19 11.05
N SER A 223 6.18 17.27 10.65
CA SER A 223 7.10 16.59 11.58
C SER A 223 8.28 17.45 12.06
N GLY A 224 8.54 18.58 11.41
CA GLY A 224 9.73 19.40 11.66
C GLY A 224 11.04 18.80 11.12
N LEU A 225 11.00 17.62 10.49
CA LEU A 225 12.19 16.94 9.95
C LEU A 225 12.72 17.59 8.67
N ALA A 226 11.88 18.34 7.96
CA ALA A 226 12.25 19.03 6.74
C ALA A 226 12.95 20.38 6.97
N GLY A 227 13.17 20.78 8.24
CA GLY A 227 13.70 22.10 8.57
C GLY A 227 12.89 23.21 7.88
N ASN A 228 13.59 24.08 7.15
CA ASN A 228 12.99 25.22 6.46
C ASN A 228 12.53 24.89 5.03
N ILE A 229 12.54 23.62 4.59
CA ILE A 229 12.10 23.29 3.23
C ILE A 229 10.66 23.75 3.01
N PHE A 230 9.77 23.60 3.99
CA PHE A 230 8.36 23.97 3.85
C PHE A 230 8.01 25.39 4.33
N PHE A 231 8.89 26.03 5.09
CA PHE A 231 8.66 27.31 5.74
C PHE A 231 9.64 28.35 5.17
N TYR A 232 9.14 29.52 4.77
CA TYR A 232 10.06 30.62 4.46
C TYR A 232 10.64 31.14 5.78
N ASP A 233 11.95 31.36 5.83
CA ASP A 233 12.53 32.23 6.85
C ASP A 233 11.93 33.63 6.64
N GLU A 234 11.23 34.16 7.65
CA GLU A 234 10.83 35.58 7.72
C GLU A 234 12.07 36.49 7.81
#